data_AF-A0AAV9QUS0-F1
#
_entry.id   AF-A0AAV9QUS0-F1
#
_cell.length_a   1.000
_cell.length_b   1.000
_cell.length_c   1.000
_cell.angle_alpha   90.00
_cell.angle_beta   90.00
_cell.angle_gamma   90.00
#
_symmetry.space_group_name_H-M   'P 1'
#
loop_
_entity.id
_entity.type
_entity.pdbx_description
1 polymer ?
#
loop_
_entity_poly.entity_id
_entity_poly.type
_entity_poly.pdbx_seq_one_letter_code
_entity_poly.pdbx_strand_id
1 'polypeptide(L)'
;YYSLEDIGHDSINKFLSNLVERSLRDLECSYCIEIKEDDQTVEPLTYGRIASYYYLKHETIRKFKEQLRPELPLHDLLSVLTDAEEYAELPVRHNEDQLNSQLAQQLPLQVNPHSFDSAHTKTHLLLQAHFSHAQLPCSDYSTDTKTVLDNAIRICQVTYCRALVSDSSLEQEEVFWLKEGSMDGK
;
A
#
# COMPACT_ATOMS: atom_id res chain seq x y z
N TYR A 1 -6.19 -13.47 25.26
CA TYR A 1 -6.57 -12.58 24.15
C TYR A 1 -5.36 -11.79 23.65
N TYR A 2 -4.74 -10.94 24.46
CA TYR A 2 -3.52 -10.17 24.07
C TYR A 2 -2.18 -10.92 24.27
N SER A 3 -2.21 -12.22 24.56
CA SER A 3 -1.01 -13.02 24.87
C SER A 3 -0.14 -12.45 26.00
N LEU A 4 -0.74 -11.77 26.97
CA LEU A 4 -0.10 -11.34 28.21
C LEU A 4 0.05 -12.52 29.17
N GLU A 5 1.23 -12.62 29.83
CA GLU A 5 1.52 -13.65 30.83
C GLU A 5 0.75 -13.41 32.14
N ASP A 6 0.66 -12.15 32.57
CA ASP A 6 -0.15 -11.72 33.71
C ASP A 6 -0.61 -10.24 33.56
N ILE A 7 -1.35 -9.75 34.55
CA ILE A 7 -1.87 -8.37 34.63
C ILE A 7 -1.06 -7.49 35.61
N GLY A 8 0.12 -7.94 36.02
CA GLY A 8 1.03 -7.17 36.84
C GLY A 8 1.58 -5.95 36.09
N HIS A 9 1.85 -4.88 36.83
CA HIS A 9 2.38 -3.64 36.25
C HIS A 9 3.65 -3.87 35.41
N ASP A 10 4.56 -4.72 35.89
CA ASP A 10 5.82 -5.01 35.20
C ASP A 10 5.61 -5.74 33.87
N SER A 11 4.69 -6.73 33.85
CA SER A 11 4.38 -7.50 32.64
C SER A 11 3.67 -6.66 31.59
N ILE A 12 2.76 -5.77 32.01
CA ILE A 12 2.10 -4.82 31.11
C ILE A 12 3.11 -3.84 30.52
N ASN A 13 3.97 -3.25 31.36
CA ASN A 13 5.01 -2.32 30.89
C ASN A 13 5.96 -3.02 29.90
N LYS A 14 6.41 -4.23 30.22
CA LYS A 14 7.27 -5.01 29.33
C LYS A 14 6.57 -5.32 28.00
N PHE A 15 5.30 -5.70 28.03
CA PHE A 15 4.52 -5.96 26.82
C PHE A 15 4.39 -4.71 25.95
N LEU A 16 4.02 -3.57 26.54
CA LEU A 16 3.86 -2.31 25.81
C LEU A 16 5.18 -1.82 25.24
N SER A 17 6.28 -1.88 26.01
CA SER A 17 7.61 -1.53 25.50
C SER A 17 8.02 -2.41 24.31
N ASN A 18 7.81 -3.73 24.40
CA ASN A 18 8.08 -4.64 23.30
C ASN A 18 7.21 -4.35 22.06
N LEU A 19 5.94 -3.97 22.26
CA LEU A 19 5.03 -3.64 21.16
C LEU A 19 5.50 -2.36 20.45
N VAL A 20 5.80 -1.30 21.21
CA VAL A 20 6.29 -0.03 20.67
C VAL A 20 7.62 -0.23 19.94
N GLU A 21 8.57 -0.96 20.54
CA GLU A 21 9.87 -1.25 19.93
C GLU A 21 9.73 -1.99 18.59
N ARG A 22 8.83 -2.99 18.52
CA ARG A 22 8.54 -3.71 17.27
C ARG A 22 7.92 -2.79 16.22
N SER A 23 6.90 -2.02 16.59
CA SER A 23 6.24 -1.11 15.66
C SER A 23 7.19 -0.02 15.12
N LEU A 24 8.07 0.53 15.96
CA LEU A 24 9.08 1.49 15.51
C LEU A 24 10.06 0.84 14.53
N ARG A 25 10.54 -0.38 14.81
CA ARG A 25 11.40 -1.12 13.88
C ARG A 25 10.72 -1.43 12.55
N ASP A 26 9.43 -1.79 12.57
CA ASP A 26 8.67 -2.06 11.35
C ASP A 26 8.50 -0.79 10.49
N LEU A 27 8.25 0.36 11.13
CA LEU A 27 8.18 1.67 10.48
C LEU A 27 9.55 2.12 9.93
N GLU A 28 10.63 1.88 10.66
CA GLU A 28 12.00 2.17 10.22
C GLU A 28 12.37 1.30 9.01
N CYS A 29 12.08 -0.01 9.05
CA CYS A 29 12.26 -0.92 7.92
C CYS A 29 11.42 -0.53 6.68
N SER A 30 10.36 0.24 6.89
CA SER A 30 9.49 0.76 5.83
C SER A 30 9.88 2.17 5.37
N TYR A 31 11.02 2.68 5.85
CA TYR A 31 11.54 4.02 5.56
C TYR A 31 10.61 5.15 6.02
N CYS A 32 9.69 4.89 6.94
CA CYS A 32 8.72 5.88 7.42
C CYS A 32 9.29 6.79 8.51
N ILE A 33 10.20 6.26 9.33
CA ILE A 33 10.84 6.97 10.43
C ILE A 33 12.35 6.67 10.43
N GLU A 34 13.10 7.50 11.13
CA GLU A 34 14.49 7.27 11.49
C GLU A 34 14.61 7.30 13.02
N ILE A 35 15.24 6.26 13.60
CA ILE A 35 15.63 6.23 15.00
C ILE A 35 17.06 6.75 15.09
N LYS A 36 17.29 7.82 15.85
CA LYS A 36 18.64 8.42 16.00
C LYS A 36 19.55 7.51 16.82
N GLU A 37 20.85 7.79 16.76
CA GLU A 37 21.91 7.05 17.47
C GLU A 37 21.72 6.98 19.01
N ASP A 38 20.84 7.82 19.58
CA ASP A 38 20.51 7.83 21.00
C ASP A 38 19.44 6.78 21.40
N ASP A 39 18.90 6.03 20.42
CA ASP A 39 17.81 5.05 20.54
C ASP A 39 16.54 5.61 21.23
N GLN A 40 16.39 6.94 21.28
CA GLN A 40 15.33 7.63 22.01
C GLN A 40 14.61 8.65 21.14
N THR A 41 15.31 9.26 20.21
CA THR A 41 14.75 10.28 19.32
C THR A 41 14.26 9.62 18.03
N VAL A 42 12.97 9.81 17.73
CA VAL A 42 12.33 9.33 16.50
C VAL A 42 11.95 10.51 15.63
N GLU A 43 12.39 10.51 14.38
CA GLU A 43 12.05 11.54 13.39
C GLU A 43 11.26 10.96 12.21
N PRO A 44 10.16 11.62 11.78
CA PRO A 44 9.40 11.18 10.62
C PRO A 44 10.12 11.52 9.31
N LEU A 45 10.30 10.51 8.46
CA LEU A 45 10.82 10.67 7.10
C LEU A 45 9.72 11.07 6.11
N THR A 46 10.11 11.53 4.91
CA THR A 46 9.17 11.93 3.86
C THR A 46 8.17 10.83 3.52
N TYR A 47 8.64 9.58 3.43
CA TYR A 47 7.78 8.42 3.16
C TYR A 47 6.75 8.18 4.28
N GLY A 48 7.09 8.43 5.55
CA GLY A 48 6.15 8.33 6.67
C GLY A 48 5.08 9.41 6.63
N ARG A 49 5.46 10.64 6.23
CA ARG A 49 4.51 11.74 6.03
C ARG A 49 3.53 11.42 4.91
N ILE A 50 4.03 10.91 3.79
CA ILE A 50 3.21 10.49 2.64
C ILE A 50 2.25 9.35 3.06
N ALA A 51 2.76 8.32 3.74
CA ALA A 51 1.96 7.21 4.26
C ALA A 51 0.78 7.72 5.11
N SER A 52 1.09 8.59 6.08
CA SER A 52 0.11 9.15 7.01
C SER A 52 -0.91 10.06 6.31
N TYR A 53 -0.48 10.86 5.34
CA TYR A 53 -1.35 11.82 4.65
C TYR A 53 -2.37 11.12 3.75
N TYR A 54 -1.94 10.10 3.01
CA TYR A 54 -2.79 9.35 2.08
C TYR A 54 -3.44 8.10 2.71
N TYR A 55 -3.27 7.90 4.03
CA TYR A 55 -3.79 6.76 4.77
C TYR A 55 -3.38 5.40 4.19
N LEU A 56 -2.13 5.26 3.76
CA LEU A 56 -1.58 4.00 3.27
C LEU A 56 -0.83 3.24 4.37
N LYS A 57 -0.85 1.91 4.26
CA LYS A 57 -0.06 1.00 5.09
C LYS A 57 1.43 1.22 4.83
N HIS A 58 2.28 1.11 5.86
CA HIS A 58 3.72 1.36 5.71
C HIS A 58 4.37 0.28 4.81
N GLU A 59 3.81 -0.92 4.77
CA GLU A 59 4.21 -2.01 3.89
C GLU A 59 4.02 -1.66 2.41
N THR A 60 2.94 -0.97 2.04
CA THR A 60 2.74 -0.48 0.67
C THR A 60 3.83 0.51 0.28
N ILE A 61 4.16 1.44 1.18
CA ILE A 61 5.22 2.42 0.97
C ILE A 61 6.58 1.74 0.80
N ARG A 62 6.86 0.72 1.61
CA ARG A 62 8.05 -0.12 1.49
C ARG A 62 8.11 -0.81 0.12
N LYS A 63 7.05 -1.50 -0.31
CA LYS A 63 6.96 -2.14 -1.63
C LYS A 63 7.21 -1.13 -2.75
N PHE A 64 6.57 0.05 -2.68
CA PHE A 64 6.74 1.11 -3.67
C PHE A 64 8.15 1.69 -3.68
N LYS A 65 8.80 1.81 -2.51
CA LYS A 65 10.18 2.26 -2.40
C LYS A 65 11.15 1.26 -3.05
N GLU A 66 10.93 -0.03 -2.86
CA GLU A 66 11.79 -1.11 -3.35
C GLU A 66 11.56 -1.44 -4.85
N GLN A 67 10.32 -1.37 -5.33
CA GLN A 67 9.95 -1.86 -6.67
C GLN A 67 9.84 -0.75 -7.74
N LEU A 68 9.43 0.47 -7.38
CA LEU A 68 9.28 1.56 -8.37
C LEU A 68 10.64 2.08 -8.84
N ARG A 69 10.78 2.20 -10.16
CA ARG A 69 11.98 2.71 -10.86
C ARG A 69 11.58 3.78 -11.88
N PRO A 70 12.45 4.76 -12.19
CA PRO A 70 12.13 5.84 -13.13
C PRO A 70 11.70 5.37 -14.53
N GLU A 71 12.25 4.25 -15.00
CA GLU A 71 12.03 3.71 -16.35
C GLU A 71 11.12 2.46 -16.35
N LEU A 72 10.24 2.32 -15.34
CA LEU A 72 9.37 1.16 -15.22
C LEU A 72 8.29 1.18 -16.33
N PRO A 73 8.16 0.13 -17.15
CA PRO A 73 7.16 0.09 -18.20
C PRO A 73 5.75 0.00 -17.59
N LEU A 74 4.74 0.46 -18.33
CA LEU A 74 3.37 0.59 -17.83
C LEU A 74 2.78 -0.71 -17.27
N HIS A 75 3.10 -1.86 -17.86
CA HIS A 75 2.60 -3.16 -17.38
C HIS A 75 3.21 -3.56 -16.03
N ASP A 76 4.50 -3.27 -15.82
CA ASP A 76 5.15 -3.49 -14.54
C ASP A 76 4.65 -2.47 -13.51
N LEU A 77 4.42 -1.22 -13.91
CA LEU A 77 3.82 -0.22 -13.04
C LEU A 77 2.46 -0.69 -12.51
N LEU A 78 1.58 -1.17 -13.38
CA LEU A 78 0.29 -1.70 -12.94
C LEU A 78 0.45 -2.85 -11.95
N SER A 79 1.41 -3.75 -12.20
CA SER A 79 1.73 -4.86 -11.29
C SER A 79 2.15 -4.35 -9.90
N VAL A 80 3.04 -3.36 -9.84
CA VAL A 80 3.47 -2.75 -8.57
C VAL A 80 2.31 -2.08 -7.84
N LEU A 81 1.46 -1.32 -8.54
CA LEU A 81 0.29 -0.67 -7.93
C LEU A 81 -0.70 -1.68 -7.34
N THR A 82 -0.93 -2.79 -8.04
CA THR A 82 -1.89 -3.83 -7.62
C THR A 82 -1.36 -4.71 -6.47
N ASP A 83 -0.05 -4.71 -6.23
CA ASP A 83 0.60 -5.39 -5.11
C ASP A 83 0.54 -4.58 -3.79
N ALA A 84 -0.14 -3.42 -3.79
CA ALA A 84 -0.35 -2.62 -2.58
C ALA A 84 -1.13 -3.40 -1.50
N GLU A 85 -0.75 -3.22 -0.22
CA GLU A 85 -1.29 -3.96 0.94
C GLU A 85 -2.74 -3.59 1.27
N GLU A 86 -3.23 -2.46 0.73
CA GLU A 86 -4.63 -2.07 0.77
C GLU A 86 -5.53 -3.06 0.02
N TYR A 87 -4.98 -3.75 -0.98
CA TYR A 87 -5.71 -4.72 -1.79
C TYR A 87 -5.67 -6.14 -1.23
N ALA A 88 -4.85 -6.41 -0.21
CA ALA A 88 -4.76 -7.73 0.43
C ALA A 88 -6.09 -8.15 1.09
N GLU A 89 -6.94 -7.19 1.43
CA GLU A 89 -8.25 -7.41 2.06
C GLU A 89 -9.38 -7.65 1.04
N LEU A 90 -9.10 -7.57 -0.27
CA LEU A 90 -10.11 -7.80 -1.30
C LEU A 90 -10.59 -9.27 -1.22
N PRO A 91 -11.91 -9.53 -1.12
CA PRO A 91 -12.41 -10.89 -0.98
C PRO A 91 -12.14 -11.69 -2.26
N VAL A 92 -11.47 -12.84 -2.09
CA VAL A 92 -11.39 -13.88 -3.12
C VAL A 92 -12.26 -15.05 -2.68
N ARG A 93 -13.39 -15.22 -3.36
CA ARG A 93 -14.40 -16.23 -3.01
C ARG A 93 -14.05 -17.56 -3.65
N HIS A 94 -14.58 -18.65 -3.08
CA HIS A 94 -14.42 -19.98 -3.66
C HIS A 94 -14.95 -20.01 -5.11
N ASN A 95 -14.19 -20.64 -6.02
CA ASN A 95 -14.45 -20.76 -7.46
C ASN A 95 -14.24 -19.48 -8.28
N GLU A 96 -13.75 -18.39 -7.70
CA GLU A 96 -13.39 -17.19 -8.47
C GLU A 96 -12.07 -17.37 -9.26
N ASP A 97 -11.25 -18.37 -8.94
CA ASP A 97 -10.02 -18.71 -9.67
C ASP A 97 -10.28 -19.03 -11.15
N GLN A 98 -11.35 -19.80 -11.43
CA GLN A 98 -11.75 -20.12 -12.81
C GLN A 98 -12.26 -18.89 -13.56
N LEU A 99 -13.04 -18.03 -12.88
CA LEU A 99 -13.55 -16.79 -13.46
C LEU A 99 -12.42 -15.79 -13.72
N ASN A 100 -11.47 -15.67 -12.80
CA ASN A 100 -10.26 -14.86 -12.94
C ASN A 100 -9.42 -15.35 -14.13
N SER A 101 -9.27 -16.67 -14.30
CA SER A 101 -8.58 -17.26 -15.44
C SER A 101 -9.26 -16.94 -16.77
N GLN A 102 -10.59 -17.05 -16.85
CA GLN A 102 -11.36 -16.69 -18.03
C GLN A 102 -11.26 -15.19 -18.35
N LEU A 103 -11.35 -14.33 -17.33
CA LEU A 103 -11.21 -12.89 -17.48
C LEU A 103 -9.80 -12.53 -17.96
N ALA A 104 -8.76 -13.16 -17.42
CA ALA A 104 -7.37 -12.93 -17.84
C ALA A 104 -7.12 -13.21 -19.32
N GLN A 105 -7.81 -14.20 -19.91
CA GLN A 105 -7.69 -14.51 -21.35
C GLN A 105 -8.26 -13.40 -22.25
N GLN A 106 -9.15 -12.56 -21.73
CA GLN A 106 -9.78 -11.46 -22.45
C GLN A 106 -9.03 -10.13 -22.31
N LEU A 107 -8.04 -10.08 -21.41
CA LEU A 107 -7.33 -8.85 -21.04
C LEU A 107 -5.93 -8.79 -21.67
N PRO A 108 -5.42 -7.57 -21.93
CA PRO A 108 -4.18 -7.40 -22.68
C PRO A 108 -2.92 -7.79 -21.92
N LEU A 109 -2.87 -7.61 -20.59
CA LEU A 109 -1.69 -7.92 -19.79
C LEU A 109 -1.82 -9.28 -19.12
N GLN A 110 -0.81 -10.12 -19.37
CA GLN A 110 -0.72 -11.44 -18.78
C GLN A 110 -0.41 -11.35 -17.28
N VAL A 111 -1.13 -12.14 -16.49
CA VAL A 111 -0.88 -12.31 -15.05
C VAL A 111 -0.38 -13.72 -14.78
N ASN A 112 0.23 -13.94 -13.61
CA ASN A 112 0.71 -15.26 -13.22
C ASN A 112 -0.47 -16.25 -13.12
N PRO A 113 -0.48 -17.35 -13.91
CA PRO A 113 -1.58 -18.32 -13.89
C PRO A 113 -1.77 -19.05 -12.55
N HIS A 114 -0.75 -19.02 -11.68
CA HIS A 114 -0.77 -19.69 -10.38
C HIS A 114 -1.24 -18.78 -9.24
N SER A 115 -1.65 -17.54 -9.51
CA SER A 115 -2.06 -16.58 -8.49
C SER A 115 -3.51 -16.12 -8.63
N PHE A 116 -4.35 -16.84 -9.38
CA PHE A 116 -5.77 -16.47 -9.57
C PHE A 116 -6.62 -16.52 -8.31
N ASP A 117 -6.12 -17.13 -7.24
CA ASP A 117 -6.68 -17.16 -5.89
C ASP A 117 -6.19 -15.99 -5.02
N SER A 118 -5.29 -15.14 -5.51
CA SER A 118 -4.76 -13.98 -4.79
C SER A 118 -5.61 -12.71 -5.01
N ALA A 119 -5.81 -11.96 -3.93
CA ALA A 119 -6.47 -10.67 -3.92
C ALA A 119 -5.78 -9.64 -4.84
N HIS A 120 -4.45 -9.67 -4.91
CA HIS A 120 -3.66 -8.78 -5.77
C HIS A 120 -3.87 -9.09 -7.26
N THR A 121 -3.89 -10.37 -7.64
CA THR A 121 -4.18 -10.78 -9.02
C THR A 121 -5.60 -10.38 -9.43
N LYS A 122 -6.57 -10.60 -8.54
CA LYS A 122 -7.95 -10.17 -8.78
C LYS A 122 -8.02 -8.65 -8.99
N THR A 123 -7.38 -7.87 -8.12
CA THR A 123 -7.28 -6.40 -8.26
C THR A 123 -6.69 -6.01 -9.61
N HIS A 124 -5.62 -6.67 -10.03
CA HIS A 124 -4.96 -6.43 -11.29
C HIS A 124 -5.88 -6.67 -12.50
N LEU A 125 -6.63 -7.78 -12.49
CA LEU A 125 -7.62 -8.09 -13.52
C LEU A 125 -8.78 -7.08 -13.53
N LEU A 126 -9.28 -6.68 -12.36
CA LEU A 126 -10.37 -5.70 -12.24
C LEU A 126 -9.98 -4.32 -12.77
N LEU A 127 -8.76 -3.83 -12.46
CA LEU A 127 -8.27 -2.57 -13.00
C LEU A 127 -8.09 -2.64 -14.52
N GLN A 128 -7.50 -3.71 -15.05
CA GLN A 128 -7.39 -3.92 -16.49
C GLN A 128 -8.77 -3.95 -17.18
N ALA A 129 -9.73 -4.68 -16.60
CA ALA A 129 -11.09 -4.76 -17.12
C ALA A 129 -11.79 -3.40 -17.11
N HIS A 130 -11.58 -2.61 -16.05
CA HIS A 130 -12.11 -1.26 -15.95
C HIS A 130 -11.55 -0.34 -17.04
N PHE A 131 -10.23 -0.32 -17.24
CA PHE A 131 -9.59 0.51 -18.28
C PHE A 131 -9.95 0.06 -19.71
N SER A 132 -10.21 -1.24 -19.90
CA SER A 132 -10.56 -1.81 -21.21
C SER A 132 -12.07 -1.82 -21.47
N HIS A 133 -12.89 -1.35 -20.53
CA HIS A 133 -14.35 -1.48 -20.56
C HIS A 133 -14.83 -2.93 -20.85
N ALA A 134 -14.10 -3.92 -20.32
CA ALA A 134 -14.42 -5.33 -20.50
C ALA A 134 -15.67 -5.73 -19.72
N GLN A 135 -16.37 -6.77 -20.17
CA GLN A 135 -17.54 -7.31 -19.46
C GLN A 135 -17.09 -8.09 -18.23
N LEU A 136 -17.63 -7.74 -17.07
CA LEU A 136 -17.37 -8.45 -15.82
C LEU A 136 -18.22 -9.72 -15.73
N PRO A 137 -17.71 -10.83 -15.15
CA PRO A 137 -18.42 -12.11 -15.11
C PRO A 137 -19.75 -12.08 -14.34
N CYS A 138 -19.83 -11.28 -13.26
CA CYS A 138 -21.02 -11.17 -12.42
C CYS A 138 -21.09 -9.83 -11.67
N SER A 139 -22.21 -9.57 -10.99
CA SER A 139 -22.44 -8.35 -10.19
C SER A 139 -21.47 -8.16 -9.03
N ASP A 140 -20.93 -9.26 -8.48
CA ASP A 140 -20.01 -9.20 -7.35
C ASP A 140 -18.69 -8.55 -7.78
N TYR A 141 -18.20 -8.85 -9.00
CA TYR A 141 -17.01 -8.21 -9.56
C TYR A 141 -17.22 -6.72 -9.78
N SER A 142 -18.43 -6.28 -10.11
CA SER A 142 -18.75 -4.85 -10.21
C SER A 142 -18.67 -4.14 -8.85
N THR A 143 -19.01 -4.84 -7.77
CA THR A 143 -18.90 -4.30 -6.40
C THR A 143 -17.44 -4.28 -5.96
N ASP A 144 -16.72 -5.37 -6.19
CA ASP A 144 -15.29 -5.47 -5.89
C ASP A 144 -14.47 -4.42 -6.67
N THR A 145 -14.84 -4.15 -7.93
CA THR A 145 -14.21 -3.10 -8.75
C THR A 145 -14.36 -1.71 -8.11
N LYS A 146 -15.52 -1.38 -7.54
CA LYS A 146 -15.72 -0.10 -6.87
C LYS A 146 -14.78 0.05 -5.67
N THR A 147 -14.70 -0.99 -4.83
CA THR A 147 -13.78 -1.01 -3.69
C THR A 147 -12.32 -0.87 -4.12
N VAL A 148 -11.94 -1.47 -5.25
CA VAL A 148 -10.60 -1.32 -5.82
C VAL A 148 -10.35 0.13 -6.28
N LEU A 149 -11.31 0.74 -6.97
CA LEU A 149 -11.21 2.10 -7.49
C LEU A 149 -11.17 3.17 -6.40
N ASP A 150 -11.90 2.98 -5.29
CA ASP A 150 -11.88 3.87 -4.13
C ASP A 150 -10.44 3.99 -3.55
N ASN A 151 -9.70 2.87 -3.58
CA ASN A 151 -8.30 2.84 -3.16
C ASN A 151 -7.32 3.30 -4.25
N ALA A 152 -7.67 3.13 -5.53
CA ALA A 152 -6.78 3.41 -6.65
C ALA A 152 -6.34 4.88 -6.70
N ILE A 153 -7.24 5.83 -6.36
CA ILE A 153 -6.94 7.26 -6.41
C ILE A 153 -5.78 7.61 -5.46
N ARG A 154 -5.88 7.20 -4.19
CA ARG A 154 -4.86 7.47 -3.17
C ARG A 154 -3.54 6.77 -3.46
N ILE A 155 -3.61 5.53 -3.97
CA ILE A 155 -2.41 4.75 -4.36
C ILE A 155 -1.67 5.44 -5.51
N CYS A 156 -2.38 5.85 -6.57
CA CYS A 156 -1.80 6.57 -7.69
C CYS A 156 -1.18 7.91 -7.28
N GLN A 157 -1.83 8.65 -6.37
CA GLN A 157 -1.28 9.91 -5.84
C GLN A 157 0.05 9.70 -5.13
N VAL A 158 0.15 8.67 -4.28
CA VAL A 158 1.41 8.35 -3.59
C VAL A 158 2.50 7.95 -4.56
N THR A 159 2.20 7.16 -5.59
CA THR A 159 3.15 6.80 -6.64
C THR A 159 3.68 8.05 -7.36
N TYR A 160 2.79 9.01 -7.64
CA TYR A 160 3.16 10.28 -8.25
C TYR A 160 4.03 11.15 -7.32
N CYS A 161 3.59 11.41 -6.09
CA CYS A 161 4.36 12.20 -5.11
C CYS A 161 5.73 11.56 -4.83
N ARG A 162 5.82 10.22 -4.79
CA ARG A 162 7.10 9.53 -4.67
C ARG A 162 8.03 9.83 -5.85
N ALA A 163 7.51 9.83 -7.08
CA ALA A 163 8.31 10.14 -8.27
C ALA A 163 8.88 11.58 -8.18
N LEU A 164 8.10 12.52 -7.65
CA LEU A 164 8.55 13.88 -7.38
C LEU A 164 9.62 13.95 -6.28
N VAL A 165 9.50 13.17 -5.21
CA VAL A 165 10.50 13.11 -4.12
C VAL A 165 11.83 12.49 -4.59
N SER A 166 11.82 11.62 -5.59
CA SER A 166 13.07 11.12 -6.19
C SER A 166 13.77 12.12 -7.11
N ASP A 167 13.09 13.18 -7.53
CA ASP A 167 13.67 14.29 -8.28
C ASP A 167 14.10 15.39 -7.30
N SER A 168 15.41 15.45 -7.03
CA SER A 168 16.03 16.42 -6.10
C SER A 168 15.69 17.90 -6.36
N SER A 169 15.11 18.23 -7.52
CA SER A 169 14.69 19.59 -7.86
C SER A 169 13.30 19.97 -7.34
N LEU A 170 12.43 19.00 -7.03
CA LEU A 170 11.03 19.21 -6.65
C LEU A 170 10.72 18.88 -5.19
N GLU A 171 11.73 18.46 -4.41
CA GLU A 171 11.62 18.23 -2.96
C GLU A 171 11.02 19.42 -2.20
N GLN A 172 11.11 20.65 -2.72
CA GLN A 172 10.71 21.84 -1.97
C GLN A 172 9.22 22.18 -2.05
N GLU A 173 8.49 21.85 -3.12
CA GLU A 173 7.11 22.36 -3.29
C GLU A 173 6.04 21.48 -2.63
N GLU A 174 6.08 20.15 -2.81
CA GLU A 174 5.11 19.25 -2.16
C GLU A 174 5.43 18.99 -0.68
N VAL A 175 6.72 18.93 -0.30
CA VAL A 175 7.10 18.86 1.12
C VAL A 175 6.71 20.15 1.85
N PHE A 176 6.70 21.29 1.15
CA PHE A 176 6.18 22.55 1.70
C PHE A 176 4.67 22.47 1.96
N TRP A 177 3.86 21.95 1.03
CA TRP A 177 2.43 21.71 1.26
C TRP A 177 2.16 20.69 2.37
N LEU A 178 2.93 19.60 2.47
CA LEU A 178 2.80 18.63 3.57
C LEU A 178 3.30 19.17 4.93
N LYS A 179 4.17 20.19 4.93
CA LYS A 179 4.60 20.89 6.16
C LYS A 179 3.58 21.93 6.61
N GLU A 180 3.02 22.71 5.69
CA GLU A 180 2.06 23.80 5.97
C GLU A 180 0.64 23.25 6.26
N GLY A 181 0.22 22.18 5.58
CA GLY A 181 -1.10 21.56 5.77
C GLY A 181 -1.33 20.94 7.15
N SER A 182 -0.28 20.78 7.96
CA SER A 182 -0.38 20.34 9.37
C SER A 182 -0.64 21.51 10.35
N MET A 183 -0.56 22.77 9.91
CA MET A 183 -0.77 23.95 10.77
C MET A 183 -2.19 24.53 10.69
N ASP A 184 -3.01 24.11 9.72
CA ASP A 184 -4.43 24.50 9.62
C ASP A 184 -5.35 23.41 10.17
N GLY A 185 -5.18 23.13 11.47
CA GLY A 185 -6.21 22.52 12.30
C GLY A 185 -6.84 23.59 13.20
N LYS A 186 -7.77 24.37 12.66
CA LYS A 186 -8.69 25.23 13.42
C LYS A 186 -10.13 24.78 13.21
#